data_AF-A0A849M963-F1
#
_entry.id   AF-A0A849M963-F1
#
_cell.length_a   1.000
_cell.length_b   1.000
_cell.length_c   1.000
_cell.angle_alpha   90.00
_cell.angle_beta   90.00
_cell.angle_gamma   90.00
#
_symmetry.space_group_name_H-M   'P 1'
#
loop_
_entity.id
_entity.type
_entity.pdbx_description
1 polymer ?
#
loop_
_entity_poly.entity_id
_entity_poly.type
_entity_poly.pdbx_seq_one_letter_code
_entity_poly.pdbx_strand_id
1 'polypeptide(L)'
;MVIVYFFNKKEVMAGYSKTPLVKKLGIKDDFLIKLYNQPDYYFEIQEGLPESTSVLKQSDATAVDFIHYFILDLENYFKDLPGLQTQIKQNGMIWISWDKTKSKKEGFANENLVRQRALSLDLVDLKVCAVDEIWSGLKLVIRKERRKKENE
;
A
#
# COMPACT_ATOMS: atom_id res chain seq x y z
N MET A 1 -0.21 18.61 13.63
CA MET A 1 -1.65 18.44 13.37
C MET A 1 -1.83 17.22 12.48
N VAL A 2 -2.08 16.06 13.10
CA VAL A 2 -2.42 14.80 12.43
C VAL A 2 -3.86 14.94 11.91
N ILE A 3 -4.12 14.58 10.65
CA ILE A 3 -5.50 14.55 10.15
C ILE A 3 -6.11 13.24 10.65
N VAL A 4 -6.93 13.34 11.68
CA VAL A 4 -7.73 12.23 12.19
C VAL A 4 -9.00 12.16 11.35
N TYR A 5 -9.14 11.11 10.54
CA TYR A 5 -10.38 10.85 9.80
C TYR A 5 -11.37 10.16 10.74
N PHE A 6 -12.49 10.83 11.06
CA PHE A 6 -13.61 10.23 11.78
C PHE A 6 -14.60 9.65 10.76
N PHE A 7 -14.80 8.33 10.79
CA PHE A 7 -15.71 7.64 9.87
C PHE A 7 -17.14 7.67 10.38
N ASN A 8 -18.07 8.15 9.55
CA ASN A 8 -19.51 8.02 9.80
C ASN A 8 -20.02 6.81 9.01
N LYS A 9 -20.56 5.80 9.70
CA LYS A 9 -20.98 4.52 9.12
C LYS A 9 -22.21 4.73 8.22
N LYS A 10 -22.07 4.48 6.91
CA LYS A 10 -23.19 4.26 6.00
C LYS A 10 -23.09 2.85 5.42
N GLU A 11 -24.14 2.05 5.61
CA GLU A 11 -24.19 0.69 5.05
C GLU A 11 -24.36 0.73 3.54
N VAL A 12 -23.52 -0.01 2.82
CA VAL A 12 -23.71 -0.29 1.40
C VAL A 12 -23.50 -1.78 1.17
N MET A 13 -24.50 -2.45 0.58
CA MET A 13 -24.38 -3.84 0.15
C MET A 13 -23.83 -3.91 -1.27
N ALA A 14 -22.71 -4.63 -1.46
CA ALA A 14 -22.44 -5.42 -2.65
C ALA A 14 -21.32 -6.43 -2.34
N GLY A 15 -21.62 -7.74 -2.40
CA GLY A 15 -20.64 -8.77 -2.09
C GLY A 15 -19.57 -8.90 -3.16
N TYR A 16 -18.30 -9.07 -2.78
CA TYR A 16 -17.40 -10.13 -3.25
C TYR A 16 -16.15 -10.20 -2.35
N SER A 17 -15.90 -11.39 -1.80
CA SER A 17 -14.89 -11.76 -0.78
C SER A 17 -15.27 -11.45 0.67
N LYS A 18 -15.58 -12.51 1.42
CA LYS A 18 -15.94 -12.50 2.86
C LYS A 18 -14.83 -11.98 3.80
N THR A 19 -13.69 -11.58 3.26
CA THR A 19 -12.57 -11.02 4.02
C THR A 19 -12.42 -9.56 3.61
N PRO A 20 -12.70 -8.60 4.51
CA PRO A 20 -12.57 -7.17 4.25
C PRO A 20 -11.21 -6.84 3.64
N LEU A 21 -11.17 -5.91 2.68
CA LEU A 21 -9.94 -5.53 1.96
C LEU A 21 -8.78 -5.22 2.92
N VAL A 22 -9.09 -4.55 4.03
CA VAL A 22 -8.17 -4.26 5.15
C VAL A 22 -7.43 -5.50 5.64
N LYS A 23 -8.14 -6.62 5.85
CA LYS A 23 -7.53 -7.89 6.25
C LYS A 23 -6.68 -8.51 5.14
N LYS A 24 -7.06 -8.35 3.87
CA LYS A 24 -6.26 -8.83 2.73
C LYS A 24 -4.93 -8.08 2.62
N LEU A 25 -4.99 -6.76 2.84
CA LEU A 25 -3.84 -5.85 2.84
C LEU A 25 -2.97 -6.03 4.09
N GLY A 26 -3.52 -6.62 5.15
CA GLY A 26 -2.81 -6.94 6.39
C GLY A 26 -2.60 -5.73 7.29
N ILE A 27 -3.52 -4.76 7.22
CA ILE A 27 -3.56 -3.60 8.11
C ILE A 27 -4.07 -4.07 9.47
N LYS A 28 -3.43 -3.57 10.54
CA LYS A 28 -3.77 -3.88 11.93
C LYS A 28 -4.08 -2.59 12.68
N ASP A 29 -4.52 -2.75 13.92
CA ASP A 29 -4.71 -1.66 14.86
C ASP A 29 -3.41 -0.84 15.02
N ASP A 30 -3.57 0.45 15.28
CA ASP A 30 -2.51 1.42 15.57
C ASP A 30 -1.48 1.62 14.44
N PHE A 31 -1.75 1.09 13.24
CA PHE A 31 -0.89 1.29 12.09
C PHE A 31 -0.80 2.76 11.71
N LEU A 32 0.43 3.23 11.53
CA LEU A 32 0.72 4.46 10.82
C LEU A 32 0.68 4.16 9.32
N ILE A 33 -0.11 4.94 8.59
CA ILE A 33 -0.40 4.73 7.17
C ILE A 33 0.02 5.96 6.37
N LYS A 34 0.65 5.76 5.21
CA LYS A 34 0.76 6.79 4.16
C LYS A 34 0.12 6.30 2.87
N LEU A 35 -0.58 7.22 2.21
CA LEU A 35 -1.24 6.98 0.93
C LEU A 35 -0.61 7.87 -0.15
N TYR A 36 -0.38 7.29 -1.32
CA TYR A 36 0.16 7.98 -2.49
C TYR A 36 -0.74 7.71 -3.69
N ASN A 37 -1.22 8.80 -4.30
CA ASN A 37 -2.05 8.78 -5.50
C ASN A 37 -3.33 7.91 -5.37
N GLN A 38 -3.84 7.76 -4.14
CA GLN A 38 -5.02 6.95 -3.90
C GLN A 38 -6.22 7.50 -4.69
N PRO A 39 -7.12 6.63 -5.19
CA PRO A 39 -8.36 7.09 -5.78
C PRO A 39 -9.22 7.83 -4.76
N ASP A 40 -10.09 8.74 -5.21
CA ASP A 40 -10.98 9.52 -4.32
C ASP A 40 -11.87 8.60 -3.47
N TYR A 41 -12.26 7.46 -4.03
CA TYR A 41 -13.08 6.43 -3.37
C TYR A 41 -12.28 5.46 -2.49
N TYR A 42 -10.98 5.70 -2.24
CA TYR A 42 -10.10 4.78 -1.50
C TYR A 42 -10.67 4.34 -0.15
N PHE A 43 -11.24 5.28 0.59
CA PHE A 43 -11.78 4.99 1.92
C PHE A 43 -13.13 4.26 1.87
N GLU A 44 -13.83 4.30 0.74
CA GLU A 44 -15.09 3.57 0.53
C GLU A 44 -14.83 2.08 0.33
N ILE A 45 -13.75 1.72 -0.39
CA ILE A 45 -13.36 0.31 -0.61
C ILE A 45 -12.65 -0.31 0.60
N GLN A 46 -12.26 0.50 1.58
CA GLN A 46 -11.49 0.10 2.74
C GLN A 46 -12.37 -0.22 3.96
N GLU A 47 -13.42 -1.01 3.73
CA GLU A 47 -14.31 -1.46 4.80
C GLU A 47 -13.55 -2.15 5.94
N GLY A 48 -13.83 -1.74 7.18
CA GLY A 48 -13.27 -2.33 8.39
C GLY A 48 -11.86 -1.83 8.74
N LEU A 49 -11.45 -0.64 8.28
CA LEU A 49 -10.20 -0.02 8.72
C LEU A 49 -10.31 0.27 10.23
N PRO A 50 -9.34 -0.17 11.06
CA PRO A 50 -9.44 0.08 12.49
C PRO A 50 -9.43 1.57 12.80
N GLU A 51 -10.29 1.99 13.73
CA GLU A 51 -10.43 3.40 14.14
C GLU A 51 -9.12 3.96 14.74
N SER A 52 -8.27 3.10 15.30
CA SER A 52 -6.98 3.51 15.87
C SER A 52 -5.87 3.70 14.85
N THR A 53 -6.11 3.38 13.56
CA THR A 53 -5.13 3.67 12.51
C THR A 53 -5.00 5.18 12.26
N SER A 54 -3.77 5.62 11.94
CA SER A 54 -3.49 7.03 11.68
C SER A 54 -2.92 7.22 10.28
N VAL A 55 -3.61 8.02 9.45
CA VAL A 55 -3.11 8.40 8.13
C VAL A 55 -2.26 9.66 8.27
N LEU A 56 -0.95 9.50 8.04
CA LEU A 56 0.02 10.59 8.12
C LEU A 56 0.14 11.30 6.77
N LYS A 57 0.59 12.56 6.83
CA LYS A 57 0.98 13.30 5.63
C LYS A 57 2.22 12.65 5.02
N GLN A 58 2.34 12.69 3.69
CA GLN A 58 3.51 12.14 2.99
C GLN A 58 4.82 12.80 3.46
N SER A 59 4.77 14.11 3.73
CA SER A 59 5.89 14.91 4.26
C SER A 59 6.28 14.61 5.70
N ASP A 60 5.53 13.77 6.42
CA ASP A 60 5.88 13.38 7.78
C ASP A 60 7.14 12.50 7.78
N ALA A 61 8.11 12.79 8.63
CA ALA A 61 9.36 12.02 8.69
C ALA A 61 9.22 10.69 9.45
N THR A 62 8.09 10.46 10.12
CA THR A 62 7.83 9.26 10.91
C THR A 62 7.79 8.01 10.03
N ALA A 63 8.55 6.98 10.42
CA ALA A 63 8.50 5.69 9.77
C ALA A 63 7.15 4.99 10.01
N VAL A 64 6.53 4.49 8.95
CA VAL A 64 5.16 3.96 8.98
C VAL A 64 5.09 2.44 8.84
N ASP A 65 4.01 1.85 9.32
CA ASP A 65 3.75 0.40 9.23
C ASP A 65 3.32 0.00 7.81
N PHE A 66 2.63 0.91 7.12
CA PHE A 66 1.97 0.62 5.86
C PHE A 66 1.99 1.82 4.91
N ILE A 67 2.44 1.58 3.68
CA ILE A 67 2.29 2.51 2.56
C ILE A 67 1.39 1.87 1.51
N HIS A 68 0.41 2.61 0.99
CA HIS A 68 -0.31 2.23 -0.23
C HIS A 68 0.01 3.23 -1.33
N TYR A 69 0.64 2.75 -2.40
CA TYR A 69 1.02 3.56 -3.55
C TYR A 69 0.28 3.08 -4.79
N PHE A 70 -0.44 3.98 -5.45
CA PHE A 70 -1.13 3.71 -6.70
C PHE A 70 -0.31 4.28 -7.85
N ILE A 71 0.08 3.42 -8.81
CA ILE A 71 0.86 3.83 -9.96
C ILE A 71 -0.05 4.54 -10.96
N LEU A 72 0.16 5.85 -11.12
CA LEU A 72 -0.40 6.63 -12.22
C LEU A 72 0.57 6.75 -13.39
N ASP A 73 1.87 6.75 -13.10
CA ASP A 73 2.95 6.84 -14.06
C ASP A 73 4.12 5.93 -13.65
N LEU A 74 4.69 5.21 -14.62
CA LEU A 74 5.77 4.27 -14.37
C LEU A 74 7.08 4.99 -14.02
N GLU A 75 7.37 6.14 -14.64
CA GLU A 75 8.62 6.85 -14.39
C GLU A 75 8.68 7.36 -12.95
N ASN A 76 7.58 7.95 -12.47
CA ASN A 76 7.43 8.36 -11.07
C ASN A 76 7.55 7.18 -10.11
N TYR A 77 6.88 6.05 -10.38
CA TYR A 77 7.02 4.85 -9.54
C TYR A 77 8.49 4.40 -9.42
N PHE A 78 9.23 4.39 -10.53
CA PHE A 78 10.64 3.99 -10.52
C PHE A 78 11.50 4.94 -9.67
N LYS A 79 11.22 6.25 -9.71
CA LYS A 79 11.90 7.27 -8.90
C LYS A 79 11.52 7.20 -7.42
N ASP A 80 10.25 6.94 -7.13
CA ASP A 80 9.69 7.02 -5.77
C ASP A 80 10.02 5.81 -4.92
N LEU A 81 10.03 4.60 -5.48
CA LEU A 81 10.13 3.35 -4.69
C LEU A 81 11.33 3.30 -3.71
N PRO A 82 12.55 3.74 -4.07
CA PRO A 82 13.65 3.83 -3.12
C PRO A 82 13.33 4.70 -1.90
N GLY A 83 12.67 5.85 -2.12
CA GLY A 83 12.22 6.74 -1.06
C GLY A 83 11.07 6.16 -0.24
N LEU A 84 10.21 5.32 -0.82
CA LEU A 84 9.17 4.61 -0.07
C LEU A 84 9.77 3.54 0.85
N GLN A 85 10.83 2.83 0.39
CA GLN A 85 11.54 1.84 1.21
C GLN A 85 12.12 2.46 2.49
N THR A 86 12.63 3.70 2.44
CA THR A 86 13.21 4.37 3.61
C THR A 86 12.16 4.89 4.60
N GLN A 87 10.89 4.98 4.18
CA GLN A 87 9.78 5.50 4.99
C GLN A 87 9.03 4.44 5.78
N ILE A 88 9.24 3.15 5.51
CA ILE A 88 8.61 2.07 6.28
C ILE A 88 9.47 1.66 7.47
N LYS A 89 8.82 1.21 8.55
CA LYS A 89 9.48 0.48 9.63
C LYS A 89 10.17 -0.78 9.07
N GLN A 90 11.14 -1.32 9.81
CA GLN A 90 11.90 -2.50 9.35
C GLN A 90 11.00 -3.74 9.12
N ASN A 91 9.91 -3.85 9.87
CA ASN A 91 8.87 -4.87 9.72
C ASN A 91 7.60 -4.37 8.97
N GLY A 92 7.63 -3.14 8.44
CA GLY A 92 6.55 -2.51 7.70
C GLY A 92 6.39 -3.07 6.28
N MET A 93 5.42 -2.54 5.56
CA MET A 93 5.09 -2.99 4.20
C MET A 93 4.69 -1.86 3.27
N ILE A 94 4.93 -2.08 1.98
CA ILE A 94 4.49 -1.20 0.89
C ILE A 94 3.57 -2.05 -0.01
N TRP A 95 2.36 -1.58 -0.24
CA TRP A 95 1.48 -2.10 -1.27
C TRP A 95 1.57 -1.20 -2.50
N ILE A 96 2.01 -1.78 -3.61
CA ILE A 96 2.05 -1.11 -4.90
C ILE A 96 0.87 -1.59 -5.73
N SER A 97 -0.02 -0.68 -6.09
CA SER A 97 -1.24 -0.95 -6.83
C SER A 97 -1.17 -0.39 -8.25
N TRP A 98 -1.58 -1.19 -9.24
CA TRP A 98 -1.64 -0.80 -10.65
C TRP A 98 -3.01 -1.12 -11.25
N ASP A 99 -3.40 -0.33 -12.25
CA ASP A 99 -4.64 -0.53 -13.01
C ASP A 99 -4.51 -1.80 -13.86
N LYS A 100 -5.11 -2.89 -13.38
CA LYS A 100 -5.05 -4.20 -14.04
C LYS A 100 -5.88 -4.26 -15.33
N THR A 101 -6.76 -3.28 -15.56
CA THR A 101 -7.52 -3.18 -16.81
C THR A 101 -6.61 -2.73 -17.96
N LYS A 102 -5.53 -2.02 -17.65
CA LYS A 102 -4.55 -1.50 -18.62
C LYS A 102 -3.27 -2.33 -18.70
N SER A 103 -3.01 -3.23 -17.75
CA SER A 103 -1.72 -3.92 -17.58
C SER A 103 -1.27 -4.82 -18.75
N LYS A 104 -2.15 -5.10 -19.72
CA LYS A 104 -1.82 -5.82 -20.97
C LYS A 104 -1.25 -4.91 -22.06
N LYS A 105 -1.37 -3.59 -21.92
CA LYS A 105 -0.89 -2.60 -22.88
C LYS A 105 0.58 -2.26 -22.57
N GLU A 106 1.38 -2.12 -23.61
CA GLU A 106 2.75 -1.63 -23.46
C GLU A 106 2.78 -0.23 -22.83
N GLY A 107 3.81 0.03 -22.02
CA GLY A 107 3.94 1.30 -21.29
C GLY A 107 3.09 1.42 -20.03
N PHE A 108 2.23 0.45 -19.70
CA PHE A 108 1.47 0.44 -18.45
C PHE A 108 2.08 -0.50 -17.41
N ALA A 109 1.87 -0.15 -16.14
CA ALA A 109 2.33 -0.97 -15.01
C ALA A 109 1.65 -2.34 -15.00
N ASN A 110 2.43 -3.35 -14.62
CA ASN A 110 1.99 -4.71 -14.39
C ASN A 110 2.82 -5.35 -13.27
N GLU A 111 2.40 -6.53 -12.81
CA GLU A 111 3.05 -7.24 -11.70
C GLU A 111 4.55 -7.45 -11.92
N ASN A 112 4.95 -7.82 -13.15
CA ASN A 112 6.35 -8.11 -13.46
C ASN A 112 7.23 -6.87 -13.36
N LEU A 113 6.75 -5.71 -13.84
CA LEU A 113 7.49 -4.45 -13.73
C LEU A 113 7.60 -3.99 -12.27
N VAL A 114 6.52 -4.10 -11.51
CA VAL A 114 6.52 -3.77 -10.08
C VAL A 114 7.53 -4.64 -9.33
N ARG A 115 7.48 -5.97 -9.53
CA ARG A 115 8.39 -6.93 -8.91
C ARG A 115 9.84 -6.69 -9.30
N GLN A 116 10.12 -6.50 -10.59
CA GLN A 116 11.49 -6.24 -11.07
C GLN A 116 12.09 -5.01 -10.42
N ARG A 117 11.30 -3.92 -10.32
CA ARG A 117 11.78 -2.71 -9.64
C ARG A 117 12.01 -2.94 -8.15
N ALA A 118 11.13 -3.67 -7.47
CA ALA A 118 11.31 -4.01 -6.06
C ALA A 118 12.59 -4.85 -5.81
N LEU A 119 12.84 -5.86 -6.64
CA LEU A 119 14.02 -6.74 -6.53
C LEU A 119 15.35 -6.03 -6.82
N SER A 120 15.32 -4.89 -7.52
CA SER A 120 16.50 -4.03 -7.69
C SER A 120 16.88 -3.26 -6.40
N LEU A 121 16.03 -3.33 -5.38
CA LEU A 121 16.22 -2.72 -4.06
C LEU A 121 16.29 -3.80 -2.97
N ASP A 122 16.21 -3.42 -1.70
CA ASP A 122 16.17 -4.41 -0.59
C ASP A 122 14.75 -4.95 -0.33
N LEU A 123 13.86 -4.85 -1.31
CA LEU A 123 12.48 -5.30 -1.21
C LEU A 123 12.30 -6.71 -1.80
N VAL A 124 11.36 -7.45 -1.23
CA VAL A 124 10.84 -8.72 -1.77
C VAL A 124 9.33 -8.69 -1.79
N ASP A 125 8.74 -9.30 -2.81
CA ASP A 125 7.31 -9.50 -2.87
C ASP A 125 6.85 -10.68 -2.01
N LEU A 126 5.67 -10.54 -1.41
CA LEU A 126 5.08 -11.58 -0.56
C LEU A 126 3.74 -12.08 -1.08
N LYS A 127 2.90 -11.17 -1.58
CA LYS A 127 1.52 -11.47 -1.89
C LYS A 127 1.00 -10.50 -2.93
N VAL A 128 0.27 -11.04 -3.90
CA VAL A 128 -0.57 -10.27 -4.83
C VAL A 128 -2.03 -10.41 -4.43
N CYS A 129 -2.84 -9.37 -4.60
CA CYS A 129 -4.30 -9.48 -4.53
C CYS A 129 -5.01 -8.44 -5.39
N ALA A 130 -6.27 -8.73 -5.76
CA ALA A 130 -7.17 -7.69 -6.23
C ALA A 130 -7.51 -6.75 -5.07
N VAL A 131 -7.31 -5.45 -5.29
CA VAL A 131 -7.71 -4.39 -4.36
C VAL A 131 -9.21 -4.10 -4.55
N ASP A 132 -9.60 -3.86 -5.80
CA ASP A 132 -11.00 -3.73 -6.23
C ASP A 132 -11.15 -4.25 -7.67
N GLU A 133 -12.15 -3.78 -8.43
CA GLU A 133 -12.36 -4.13 -9.84
C GLU A 133 -11.30 -3.58 -10.80
N ILE A 134 -10.63 -2.49 -10.45
CA ILE A 134 -9.68 -1.75 -11.30
C ILE A 134 -8.23 -2.06 -10.90
N TRP A 135 -7.96 -2.16 -9.62
CA TRP A 135 -6.62 -2.21 -9.06
C TRP A 135 -6.24 -3.62 -8.62
N SER A 136 -5.05 -4.05 -9.04
CA SER A 136 -4.32 -5.15 -8.40
C SER A 136 -3.19 -4.56 -7.56
N GLY A 137 -2.86 -5.21 -6.45
CA GLY A 137 -1.80 -4.78 -5.54
C GLY A 137 -0.77 -5.88 -5.29
N LEU A 138 0.51 -5.50 -5.18
CA LEU A 138 1.62 -6.36 -4.76
C LEU A 138 2.18 -5.86 -3.44
N LYS A 139 2.21 -6.74 -2.43
CA LYS A 139 2.83 -6.49 -1.14
C LYS A 139 4.34 -6.67 -1.23
N LEU A 140 5.06 -5.62 -0.90
CA LEU A 140 6.50 -5.57 -0.77
C LEU A 140 6.89 -5.37 0.71
N VAL A 141 7.97 -6.02 1.12
CA VAL A 141 8.59 -5.82 2.44
C VAL A 141 10.11 -5.77 2.30
N ILE A 142 10.78 -5.18 3.28
CA ILE A 142 12.24 -5.28 3.37
C ILE A 142 12.62 -6.75 3.60
N ARG A 143 13.58 -7.23 2.80
CA ARG A 143 14.24 -8.53 2.92
C ARG A 143 14.64 -8.79 4.37
N LYS A 144 14.33 -9.97 4.91
CA LYS A 144 14.59 -10.27 6.33
C LYS A 144 16.06 -10.07 6.69
N GLU A 145 16.96 -10.48 5.81
CA GLU A 145 18.42 -10.35 5.93
C GLU A 145 18.93 -8.91 5.83
N ARG A 146 18.11 -7.96 5.33
CA ARG A 146 18.43 -6.54 5.21
C ARG A 146 17.78 -5.67 6.27
N ARG A 147 16.92 -6.24 7.12
CA ARG A 147 16.30 -5.51 8.23
C ARG A 147 17.34 -5.20 9.29
N LYS A 148 17.39 -3.93 9.70
CA LYS A 148 18.13 -3.53 10.89
C LYS A 148 17.45 -4.18 12.10
N LYS A 149 18.24 -4.78 13.00
CA LYS A 149 17.72 -5.19 14.30
C LYS A 149 17.29 -3.92 15.03
N GLU A 150 16.04 -3.87 15.48
CA GLU A 150 15.68 -2.90 16.51
C GLU A 150 16.53 -3.26 17.73
N ASN A 151 17.38 -2.33 18.17
CA ASN A 151 18.06 -2.50 19.44
C ASN A 151 16.96 -2.42 20.50
N GLU A 152 16.79 -3.53 21.25
CA GLU A 152 15.88 -3.66 22.38
C GLU A 152 16.01 -2.50 23.38
#